data_AF-A0A382KS49-F1
#
_entry.id   AF-A0A382KS49-F1
#
_cell.length_a   1.000
_cell.length_b   1.000
_cell.length_c   1.000
_cell.angle_alpha   90.00
_cell.angle_beta   90.00
_cell.angle_gamma   90.00
#
_symmetry.space_group_name_H-M   'P 1'
#
loop_
_entity.id
_entity.type
_entity.pdbx_description
1 polymer ?
#
loop_
_entity_poly.entity_id
_entity_poly.type
_entity_poly.pdbx_seq_one_letter_code
_entity_poly.pdbx_strand_id
1 'polypeptide(L)'
;MGVDAEFLNSIKSEIPKMIKAFANPFEDQTESKKKWNYDHSFDFLYGETIGWIQGYIIRSFIEVYKREPSKEELAEISSLIEAFSDQIQKNLEKLRTTNNI
;
A
#
# COMPACT_ATOMS: atom_id res chain seq x y z
N MET A 1 16.30 0.69 17.90
CA MET A 1 15.45 1.88 18.07
C MET A 1 14.27 1.67 17.14
N GLY A 2 13.04 1.83 17.63
CA GLY A 2 11.83 1.73 16.80
C GLY A 2 11.55 3.04 16.07
N VAL A 3 10.55 3.02 15.19
CA VAL A 3 10.11 4.22 14.47
C VAL A 3 9.40 5.15 15.46
N ASP A 4 9.66 6.45 15.41
CA ASP A 4 9.02 7.37 16.35
C ASP A 4 7.52 7.54 16.07
N ALA A 5 6.79 7.88 17.13
CA ALA A 5 5.33 7.94 17.09
C ALA A 5 4.81 9.07 16.19
N GLU A 6 5.57 10.16 15.99
CA GLU A 6 5.15 11.27 15.15
C GLU A 6 5.15 10.84 13.68
N PHE A 7 6.22 10.18 13.25
CA PHE A 7 6.30 9.59 11.91
C PHE A 7 5.19 8.54 11.69
N LEU A 8 5.03 7.61 12.62
CA LEU A 8 4.00 6.57 12.50
C LEU A 8 2.58 7.16 12.43
N ASN A 9 2.29 8.20 13.19
CA ASN A 9 0.98 8.86 13.16
C ASN A 9 0.75 9.64 11.86
N SER A 10 1.80 10.30 11.33
CA SER A 10 1.76 10.93 10.01
C SER A 10 1.39 9.90 8.94
N ILE A 11 2.11 8.77 8.88
CA ILE A 11 1.84 7.69 7.92
C ILE A 11 0.43 7.11 8.08
N LYS A 12 -0.01 6.83 9.33
CA LYS A 12 -1.38 6.33 9.61
C LYS A 12 -2.47 7.21 9.01
N SER A 13 -2.26 8.53 9.00
CA SER A 13 -3.24 9.48 8.46
C SER A 13 -3.25 9.52 6.91
N GLU A 14 -2.16 9.09 6.27
CA GLU A 14 -2.00 9.10 4.82
C GLU A 14 -2.41 7.78 4.16
N ILE A 15 -2.19 6.63 4.80
CA ILE A 15 -2.53 5.30 4.25
C ILE A 15 -3.97 5.23 3.72
N PRO A 16 -5.02 5.68 4.44
CA PRO A 16 -6.39 5.64 3.92
C PRO A 16 -6.60 6.44 2.62
N LYS A 17 -5.83 7.51 2.41
CA LYS A 17 -5.89 8.31 1.17
C LYS A 17 -5.23 7.56 0.02
N MET A 18 -4.10 6.90 0.28
CA MET A 18 -3.41 6.06 -0.70
C MET A 18 -4.30 4.91 -1.15
N ILE A 19 -4.92 4.18 -0.20
CA ILE A 19 -5.85 3.09 -0.50
C ILE A 19 -6.97 3.56 -1.43
N LYS A 20 -7.55 4.73 -1.15
CA LYS A 20 -8.59 5.33 -2.02
C LYS A 20 -8.06 5.72 -3.39
N ALA A 21 -6.82 6.18 -3.51
CA ALA A 21 -6.23 6.54 -4.81
C ALA A 21 -6.08 5.30 -5.72
N PHE A 22 -5.77 4.14 -5.16
CA PHE A 22 -5.77 2.86 -5.89
C PHE A 22 -7.17 2.37 -6.32
N ALA A 23 -8.25 3.06 -5.90
CA ALA A 23 -9.61 2.76 -6.31
C ALA A 23 -9.98 3.26 -7.73
N ASN A 24 -9.02 3.74 -8.53
CA ASN A 24 -9.29 4.21 -9.89
C ASN A 24 -8.55 3.34 -10.92
N PRO A 25 -9.13 2.18 -11.29
CA PRO A 25 -8.39 1.07 -11.89
C PRO A 25 -8.16 1.15 -13.41
N PHE A 26 -8.74 2.12 -14.11
CA PHE A 26 -8.93 1.96 -15.56
C PHE A 26 -7.68 2.18 -16.42
N GLU A 27 -6.72 3.00 -15.98
CA GLU A 27 -5.49 3.21 -16.75
C GLU A 27 -4.37 2.29 -16.27
N ASP A 28 -4.02 2.35 -14.98
CA ASP A 28 -2.86 1.61 -14.43
C ASP A 28 -3.02 0.08 -14.41
N GLN A 29 -4.24 -0.45 -14.21
CA GLN A 29 -4.43 -1.91 -14.24
C GLN A 29 -4.22 -2.49 -15.63
N THR A 30 -4.50 -1.72 -16.69
CA THR A 30 -4.25 -2.19 -18.05
C THR A 30 -2.77 -2.31 -18.33
N GLU A 31 -1.93 -1.41 -17.80
CA GLU A 31 -0.49 -1.49 -17.95
C GLU A 31 0.13 -2.60 -17.10
N SER A 32 -0.22 -2.67 -15.81
CA SER A 32 0.28 -3.73 -14.93
C SER A 32 -0.16 -5.12 -15.43
N LYS A 33 -1.42 -5.29 -15.88
CA LYS A 33 -1.87 -6.57 -16.45
C LYS A 33 -1.14 -6.93 -17.73
N LYS A 34 -0.92 -5.99 -18.65
CA LYS A 34 -0.14 -6.21 -19.87
C LYS A 34 1.31 -6.59 -19.56
N LYS A 35 1.91 -5.98 -18.54
CA LYS A 35 3.30 -6.19 -18.15
C LYS A 35 3.54 -7.51 -17.44
N TRP A 36 2.63 -7.89 -16.53
CA TRP A 36 2.85 -9.01 -15.60
C TRP A 36 2.03 -10.26 -15.94
N ASN A 37 1.05 -10.17 -16.83
CA ASN A 37 0.22 -11.28 -17.30
C ASN A 37 -0.28 -12.19 -16.17
N TYR A 38 -0.98 -11.61 -15.20
CA TYR A 38 -1.55 -12.35 -14.06
C TYR A 38 -2.99 -12.81 -14.32
N ASP A 39 -3.33 -13.97 -13.76
CA ASP A 39 -4.68 -14.57 -13.86
C ASP A 39 -5.62 -14.06 -12.77
N HIS A 40 -5.08 -13.76 -11.58
CA HIS A 40 -5.85 -13.34 -10.41
C HIS A 40 -5.68 -11.83 -10.16
N SER A 41 -6.46 -11.02 -10.87
CA SER A 41 -6.33 -9.56 -10.82
C SER A 41 -6.42 -8.98 -9.42
N PHE A 42 -7.36 -9.45 -8.60
CA PHE A 42 -7.57 -8.88 -7.26
C PHE A 42 -6.44 -9.22 -6.29
N ASP A 43 -5.89 -10.43 -6.35
CA ASP A 43 -4.74 -10.83 -5.52
C ASP A 43 -3.49 -10.04 -5.92
N PHE A 44 -3.30 -9.84 -7.23
CA PHE A 44 -2.21 -9.01 -7.73
C PHE A 44 -2.35 -7.56 -7.26
N LEU A 45 -3.54 -6.97 -7.39
CA LEU A 45 -3.81 -5.59 -6.98
C LEU A 45 -3.68 -5.40 -5.47
N TYR A 46 -4.04 -6.41 -4.69
CA TYR A 46 -3.81 -6.41 -3.25
C TYR A 46 -2.31 -6.33 -2.94
N GLY A 47 -1.51 -7.20 -3.54
CA GLY A 47 -0.05 -7.18 -3.39
C GLY A 47 0.59 -5.89 -3.90
N GLU A 48 0.14 -5.38 -5.05
CA GLU A 48 0.61 -4.12 -5.64
C GLU A 48 0.29 -2.93 -4.73
N THR A 49 -0.91 -2.86 -4.16
CA THR A 49 -1.30 -1.81 -3.21
C THR A 49 -0.41 -1.82 -1.97
N ILE A 50 -0.15 -3.01 -1.40
CA ILE A 50 0.76 -3.18 -0.26
C ILE A 50 2.16 -2.69 -0.63
N GLY A 51 2.69 -3.13 -1.78
CA GLY A 51 4.03 -2.77 -2.24
C GLY A 51 4.20 -1.26 -2.43
N TRP A 52 3.20 -0.60 -3.01
CA TRP A 52 3.19 0.86 -3.18
C TRP A 52 3.18 1.61 -1.85
N ILE A 53 2.30 1.21 -0.93
CA ILE A 53 2.24 1.82 0.41
C ILE A 53 3.58 1.62 1.13
N GLN A 54 4.13 0.41 1.10
CA GLN A 54 5.42 0.12 1.71
C GLN A 54 6.55 0.96 1.11
N GLY A 55 6.63 1.04 -0.23
CA GLY A 55 7.62 1.84 -0.93
C GLY A 55 7.53 3.34 -0.58
N TYR A 56 6.31 3.87 -0.48
CA TYR A 56 6.09 5.25 -0.04
C TYR A 56 6.63 5.47 1.38
N ILE A 57 6.26 4.60 2.33
CA ILE A 57 6.65 4.75 3.74
C ILE A 57 8.18 4.67 3.89
N ILE A 58 8.82 3.70 3.22
CA ILE A 58 10.28 3.55 3.24
C ILE A 58 10.94 4.80 2.65
N ARG A 59 10.44 5.32 1.53
CA ARG A 59 10.94 6.56 0.95
C ARG A 59 10.81 7.74 1.93
N SER A 60 9.64 7.93 2.54
CA SER A 60 9.42 9.00 3.52
C SER A 60 10.32 8.84 4.74
N PHE A 61 10.56 7.61 5.19
CA PHE A 61 11.49 7.31 6.28
C PHE A 61 12.91 7.77 5.91
N ILE A 62 13.41 7.37 4.73
CA ILE A 62 14.74 7.77 4.25
C ILE A 62 14.83 9.29 4.12
N GLU A 63 13.78 9.96 3.65
CA GLU A 63 13.75 11.42 3.51
C GLU A 63 13.82 12.13 4.87
N VAL A 64 13.20 11.60 5.91
CA VAL A 64 13.20 12.18 7.27
C VAL A 64 14.50 11.87 8.00
N TYR A 65 14.90 10.60 8.08
CA TYR A 65 16.02 10.15 8.91
C TYR A 65 17.36 10.09 8.18
N LYS A 66 17.37 10.32 6.86
CA LYS A 66 18.57 10.29 6.01
C LYS A 66 19.35 8.97 6.08
N ARG A 67 18.63 7.86 6.29
CA ARG A 67 19.17 6.49 6.32
C ARG A 67 18.10 5.47 5.95
N GLU A 68 18.54 4.28 5.59
CA GLU A 68 17.66 3.12 5.45
C GLU A 68 17.03 2.71 6.81
N PRO A 69 15.80 2.19 6.82
CA PRO A 69 15.22 1.62 8.02
C PRO A 69 15.96 0.35 8.45
N SER A 70 16.07 0.11 9.75
CA SER A 70 16.58 -1.15 10.29
C SER A 70 15.57 -2.28 10.08
N LYS A 71 15.96 -3.53 10.37
CA LYS A 71 15.04 -4.68 10.29
C LYS A 71 13.85 -4.54 11.22
N GLU A 72 14.06 -3.99 12.41
CA GLU A 72 13.02 -3.76 13.41
C GLU A 72 12.05 -2.69 12.93
N GLU A 73 12.56 -1.60 12.35
CA GLU A 73 11.73 -0.52 11.79
C GLU A 73 10.94 -0.98 10.55
N LEU A 74 11.54 -1.83 9.70
CA LEU A 74 10.82 -2.47 8.60
C LEU A 74 9.70 -3.36 9.12
N ALA A 75 9.92 -4.12 10.20
CA ALA A 75 8.89 -4.95 10.80
C ALA A 75 7.74 -4.10 11.38
N GLU A 76 8.04 -2.96 11.98
CA GLU A 76 7.02 -2.00 12.46
C GLU A 76 6.22 -1.39 11.29
N ILE A 77 6.89 -1.03 10.19
CA ILE A 77 6.25 -0.56 8.96
C ILE A 77 5.33 -1.63 8.38
N SER A 78 5.78 -2.88 8.28
CA SER A 78 4.95 -4.00 7.82
C SER A 78 3.74 -4.22 8.71
N SER A 79 3.93 -4.23 10.03
CA SER A 79 2.83 -4.38 11.01
C SER A 79 1.82 -3.24 10.88
N LEU A 80 2.28 -2.02 10.60
CA LEU A 80 1.42 -0.88 10.35
C LEU A 80 0.55 -1.09 9.10
N ILE A 81 1.13 -1.55 8.00
CA ILE A 81 0.39 -1.81 6.75
C ILE A 81 -0.63 -2.94 6.94
N GLU A 82 -0.24 -4.01 7.65
CA GLU A 82 -1.12 -5.14 7.98
C GLU A 82 -2.35 -4.69 8.77
N ALA A 83 -2.22 -3.69 9.65
CA ALA A 83 -3.36 -3.11 10.38
C ALA A 83 -4.41 -2.43 9.46
N PHE A 84 -4.05 -2.13 8.20
CA PHE A 84 -4.97 -1.60 7.18
C PHE A 84 -5.42 -2.65 6.15
N SER A 85 -5.05 -3.92 6.31
CA SER A 85 -5.39 -5.02 5.39
C SER A 85 -6.89 -5.10 5.09
N ASP A 86 -7.75 -5.03 6.09
CA ASP A 86 -9.21 -5.00 5.95
C ASP A 86 -9.70 -3.83 5.08
N GLN A 87 -9.06 -2.65 5.21
CA GLN A 87 -9.45 -1.48 4.45
C GLN A 87 -9.02 -1.60 2.98
N ILE A 88 -7.84 -2.19 2.73
CA ILE A 88 -7.35 -2.50 1.39
C ILE A 88 -8.31 -3.49 0.72
N GLN A 89 -8.65 -4.60 1.39
CA GLN A 89 -9.57 -5.60 0.86
C GLN A 89 -10.94 -5.01 0.55
N LYS A 90 -11.54 -4.28 1.50
CA LYS A 90 -12.84 -3.61 1.29
C LYS A 90 -12.82 -2.63 0.12
N ASN A 91 -11.69 -1.95 -0.11
CA ASN A 91 -11.56 -1.06 -1.25
C ASN A 91 -11.54 -1.83 -2.57
N LEU A 92 -10.80 -2.93 -2.65
CA LEU A 92 -10.74 -3.79 -3.83
C LEU A 92 -12.08 -4.50 -4.11
N GLU A 93 -12.77 -4.95 -3.08
CA GLU A 93 -14.12 -5.53 -3.20
C GLU A 93 -15.11 -4.53 -3.79
N LYS A 94 -15.06 -3.26 -3.37
CA LYS A 94 -15.89 -2.21 -3.98
C LYS A 94 -15.62 -2.09 -5.47
N LEU A 95 -14.36 -2.10 -5.90
CA LEU A 95 -14.00 -2.07 -7.32
C LEU A 95 -14.58 -3.25 -8.09
N ARG A 96 -14.57 -4.44 -7.48
CA ARG A 96 -15.20 -5.63 -8.08
C ARG A 96 -16.69 -5.40 -8.32
N THR A 97 -17.40 -4.91 -7.30
CA THR A 97 -18.86 -4.69 -7.38
C THR A 97 -19.25 -3.52 -8.29
N THR A 98 -18.48 -2.43 -8.32
CA THR A 98 -18.78 -1.26 -9.14
C THR A 98 -18.52 -1.49 -10.62
N ASN A 99 -17.59 -2.38 -10.98
CA ASN A 99 -17.18 -2.61 -12.35
C ASN A 99 -17.85 -3.81 -13.04
N ASN A 100 -18.80 -4.49 -12.38
CA ASN A 100 -19.48 -5.69 -12.91
C ASN A 100 -18.50 -6.73 -13.50
N ILE A 101 -17.41 -7.03 -12.78
CA ILE A 101 -16.47 -8.12 -13.11
C ILE A 101 -16.62 -9.26 -12.09
#